data_AF-A0A354Z390-F1
#
_entry.id   AF-A0A354Z390-F1
#
_cell.length_a   1.000
_cell.length_b   1.000
_cell.length_c   1.000
_cell.angle_alpha   90.00
_cell.angle_beta   90.00
_cell.angle_gamma   90.00
#
_symmetry.space_group_name_H-M   'P 1'
#
loop_
_entity.id
_entity.type
_entity.pdbx_description
1 polymer ?
#
loop_
_entity_poly.entity_id
_entity_poly.type
_entity_poly.pdbx_seq_one_letter_code
_entity_poly.pdbx_strand_id
1 'polypeptide(L)'
;PVRVVSTQLIEAGVDLDFPVVHRALAGLDSIAQAAGRCNREGLLARGQVHVFVPPKPAPPGLLRMAEQATIGVLDGWSGKPLDRALFQPYFERLYRSADLDAKGITREFEVDRDSFGCVGLRRAADAFKLIDNEESGYRSVYVPYRRPDKPEAFDTLLGSLRKDGPQRWLLRALQRYAVSLPDHQFRALQDRRDIEEITPGLFVLRSEAQYDGDLGLKLDGVLSPSGTAI
;
A
#
# COMPACT_ATOMS: atom_id res chain seq x y z
N PRO A 1 19.96 -7.45 19.09
CA PRO A 1 19.31 -6.13 18.86
C PRO A 1 18.01 -6.36 18.08
N VAL A 2 16.93 -5.65 18.43
CA VAL A 2 15.63 -5.77 17.72
C VAL A 2 15.55 -4.69 16.66
N ARG A 3 15.18 -5.06 15.43
CA ARG A 3 14.91 -4.13 14.32
C ARG A 3 13.48 -4.32 13.87
N VAL A 4 12.74 -3.24 13.74
CA VAL A 4 11.36 -3.25 13.25
C VAL A 4 11.32 -2.59 11.88
N VAL A 5 10.84 -3.32 10.89
CA VAL A 5 10.53 -2.80 9.56
C VAL A 5 9.01 -2.80 9.47
N SER A 6 8.43 -1.62 9.26
CA SER A 6 6.98 -1.45 9.17
C SER A 6 6.64 -0.47 8.07
N THR A 7 5.40 -0.57 7.58
CA THR A 7 4.78 0.45 6.73
C THR A 7 4.28 1.61 7.61
N GLN A 8 3.42 2.47 7.05
CA GLN A 8 2.79 3.58 7.77
C GLN A 8 1.96 3.16 9.00
N LEU A 9 1.71 1.86 9.19
CA LEU A 9 0.94 1.33 10.33
C LEU A 9 1.57 1.66 11.69
N ILE A 10 2.88 1.88 11.77
CA ILE A 10 3.55 2.24 13.03
C ILE A 10 3.29 3.69 13.49
N GLU A 11 2.76 4.52 12.58
CA GLU A 11 2.52 5.95 12.82
C GLU A 11 1.23 6.13 13.67
N ALA A 12 0.25 5.24 13.53
CA ALA A 12 -1.04 5.31 14.23
C ALA A 12 -1.12 4.39 15.45
N GLY A 13 -1.16 4.98 16.65
CA GLY A 13 -1.64 4.30 17.86
C GLY A 13 -0.74 3.23 18.48
N VAL A 14 0.50 3.06 18.02
CA VAL A 14 1.44 2.07 18.60
C VAL A 14 2.39 2.72 19.59
N ASP A 15 2.54 2.11 20.78
CA ASP A 15 3.42 2.59 21.83
C ASP A 15 4.84 2.04 21.67
N LEU A 16 5.68 2.76 20.91
CA LEU A 16 7.06 2.37 20.63
C LEU A 16 8.02 3.54 20.90
N ASP A 17 9.21 3.18 21.39
CA ASP A 17 10.35 4.07 21.59
C ASP A 17 11.63 3.45 21.01
N PHE A 18 12.25 4.15 20.07
CA PHE A 18 13.51 3.74 19.42
C PHE A 18 14.60 4.80 19.54
N PRO A 19 15.87 4.41 19.73
CA PRO A 19 16.99 5.35 19.69
C PRO A 19 17.24 5.97 18.31
N VAL A 20 16.89 5.21 17.25
CA VAL A 20 17.12 5.59 15.85
C VAL A 20 15.90 5.20 15.01
N VAL A 21 15.41 6.12 14.18
CA VAL A 21 14.32 5.92 13.23
C VAL A 21 14.79 6.24 11.82
N HIS A 22 14.57 5.32 10.89
CA HIS A 22 14.77 5.56 9.46
C HIS A 22 13.40 5.69 8.79
N ARG A 23 13.17 6.77 8.04
CA ARG A 23 11.90 7.04 7.37
C ARG A 23 12.15 7.40 5.90
N ALA A 24 11.45 6.73 4.99
CA ALA A 24 11.40 7.18 3.60
C ALA A 24 10.74 8.56 3.55
N LEU A 25 11.22 9.46 2.68
CA LEU A 25 10.61 10.76 2.43
C LEU A 25 9.10 10.59 2.22
N ALA A 26 8.32 11.44 2.88
CA ALA A 26 6.86 11.41 2.91
C ALA A 26 6.34 12.80 3.27
N GLY A 27 5.06 12.91 3.60
CA GLY A 27 4.48 14.11 4.19
C GLY A 27 5.21 14.56 5.46
N LEU A 28 5.31 15.88 5.67
CA LEU A 28 6.01 16.49 6.79
C LEU A 28 5.40 16.06 8.15
N ASP A 29 4.08 15.92 8.18
CA ASP A 29 3.31 15.40 9.31
C ASP A 29 3.65 13.92 9.60
N SER A 30 3.73 13.08 8.57
CA SER A 30 4.13 11.67 8.70
C SER A 30 5.58 11.54 9.21
N ILE A 31 6.49 12.39 8.73
CA ILE A 31 7.88 12.45 9.24
C ILE A 31 7.87 12.87 10.73
N ALA A 32 7.07 13.87 11.10
CA ALA A 32 6.97 14.30 12.49
C ALA A 32 6.39 13.21 13.41
N GLN A 33 5.38 12.46 12.94
CA GLN A 33 4.81 11.34 13.68
C GLN A 33 5.84 10.22 13.90
N ALA A 34 6.62 9.88 12.87
CA ALA A 34 7.72 8.91 12.98
C ALA A 34 8.81 9.40 13.93
N ALA A 35 9.17 10.69 13.87
CA ALA A 35 10.11 11.31 14.79
C ALA A 35 9.62 11.27 16.25
N GLY A 36 8.30 11.33 16.49
CA GLY A 36 7.69 11.17 17.81
C GLY A 36 7.82 9.77 18.42
N ARG A 37 8.27 8.77 17.64
CA ARG A 37 8.63 7.42 18.13
C ARG A 37 10.13 7.27 18.39
N CYS A 38 10.91 8.34 18.18
CA CYS A 38 12.34 8.35 18.41
C CYS A 38 12.67 9.04 19.73
N ASN A 39 13.30 8.31 20.67
CA ASN A 39 13.56 8.78 22.03
C ASN A 39 12.31 9.39 22.69
N ARG A 40 11.19 8.68 22.55
CA ARG A 40 9.88 9.10 22.98
C ARG A 40 9.81 9.26 24.50
N GLU A 41 10.40 8.34 25.25
CA GLU A 41 10.44 8.39 26.71
C GLU A 41 11.51 9.36 27.24
N GLY A 42 12.31 9.95 26.34
CA GLY A 42 13.33 10.94 26.71
C GLY A 42 14.49 10.37 27.53
N LEU A 43 14.67 9.05 27.55
CA LEU A 43 15.72 8.38 28.34
C LEU A 43 17.13 8.63 27.79
N LEU A 44 17.24 9.00 26.51
CA LEU A 44 18.49 9.36 25.85
C LEU A 44 18.63 10.87 25.75
N ALA A 45 19.87 11.36 25.70
CA ALA A 45 20.15 12.77 25.47
C ALA A 45 19.58 13.27 24.13
N ARG A 46 19.64 12.44 23.07
CA ARG A 46 19.07 12.70 21.75
C ARG A 46 18.73 11.39 21.02
N GLY A 47 17.58 11.36 20.35
CA GLY A 47 17.26 10.36 19.32
C GLY A 47 17.73 10.82 17.93
N GLN A 48 17.86 9.88 17.00
CA GLN A 48 18.26 10.16 15.62
C GLN A 48 17.16 9.76 14.63
N VAL A 49 16.73 10.71 13.79
CA VAL A 49 15.78 10.47 12.71
C VAL A 49 16.49 10.69 11.39
N HIS A 50 16.54 9.65 10.56
CA HIS A 50 17.12 9.68 9.22
C HIS A 50 16.01 9.62 8.19
N VAL A 51 15.81 10.72 7.47
CA VAL A 51 14.91 10.75 6.31
C VAL A 51 15.73 10.43 5.06
N PHE A 52 15.35 9.40 4.32
CA PHE A 52 16.02 9.01 3.07
C PHE A 52 15.08 9.13 1.88
N VAL A 53 15.64 9.46 0.72
CA VAL A 53 14.88 9.52 -0.53
C VAL A 53 14.88 8.14 -1.18
N PRO A 54 13.71 7.47 -1.30
CA PRO A 54 13.63 6.19 -2.00
C PRO A 54 13.86 6.38 -3.52
N PRO A 55 14.30 5.35 -4.24
CA PRO A 55 14.55 5.43 -5.69
C PRO A 55 13.27 5.64 -6.51
N LYS A 56 12.10 5.31 -5.96
CA LYS A 56 10.79 5.54 -6.57
C LYS A 56 10.04 6.55 -5.71
N PRO A 57 9.35 7.55 -6.31
CA PRO A 57 8.53 8.48 -5.57
C PRO A 57 7.35 7.77 -4.91
N ALA A 58 6.74 8.41 -3.91
CA ALA A 58 5.50 7.92 -3.30
C ALA A 58 4.42 7.62 -4.37
N PRO A 59 3.49 6.67 -4.10
CA PRO A 59 2.37 6.36 -5.00
C PRO A 59 1.54 7.61 -5.33
N PRO A 60 0.93 7.68 -6.53
CA PRO A 60 0.12 8.82 -6.94
C PRO A 60 -1.04 9.08 -5.97
N GLY A 61 -1.56 10.31 -6.00
CA GLY A 61 -2.58 10.79 -5.06
C GLY A 61 -1.97 11.51 -3.86
N LEU A 62 -2.67 11.48 -2.73
CA LEU A 62 -2.37 12.30 -1.56
C LEU A 62 -0.95 12.06 -1.01
N LEU A 63 -0.44 10.83 -1.06
CA LEU A 63 0.91 10.49 -0.58
C LEU A 63 2.00 11.21 -1.39
N ARG A 64 1.91 11.19 -2.73
CA ARG A 64 2.85 11.92 -3.59
C ARG A 64 2.70 13.43 -3.44
N MET A 65 1.48 13.92 -3.28
CA MET A 65 1.25 15.36 -3.02
C MET A 65 1.89 15.79 -1.70
N ALA A 66 1.79 14.98 -0.65
CA ALA A 66 2.42 15.23 0.65
C ALA A 66 3.95 15.18 0.57
N GLU A 67 4.52 14.20 -0.15
CA GLU A 67 5.96 14.15 -0.44
C GLU A 67 6.43 15.43 -1.16
N GLN A 68 5.74 15.85 -2.21
CA GLN A 68 6.08 17.06 -2.97
C GLN A 68 5.88 18.36 -2.18
N ALA A 69 4.84 18.42 -1.33
CA ALA A 69 4.63 19.55 -0.42
C ALA A 69 5.78 19.66 0.59
N THR A 70 6.25 18.53 1.12
CA THR A 70 7.39 18.46 2.05
C THR A 70 8.68 18.93 1.39
N ILE A 71 8.99 18.45 0.19
CA ILE A 71 10.14 18.93 -0.59
C ILE A 71 10.03 20.45 -0.77
N GLY A 72 8.86 20.94 -1.17
CA GLY A 72 8.66 22.36 -1.46
C GLY A 72 8.79 23.31 -0.26
N VAL A 73 8.49 22.86 0.97
CA VAL A 73 8.66 23.71 2.17
C VAL A 73 10.04 23.60 2.79
N LEU A 74 10.74 22.47 2.57
CA LEU A 74 12.12 22.30 3.02
C LEU A 74 13.13 22.95 2.06
N ASP A 75 12.75 23.14 0.79
CA ASP A 75 13.58 23.84 -0.18
C ASP A 75 13.87 25.28 0.29
N GLY A 76 15.15 25.62 0.42
CA GLY A 76 15.60 26.91 0.94
C GLY A 76 15.41 27.13 2.45
N TRP A 77 14.91 26.16 3.21
CA TRP A 77 14.78 26.28 4.67
C TRP A 77 16.12 26.05 5.39
N SER A 78 16.54 27.02 6.19
CA SER A 78 17.79 26.95 6.97
C SER A 78 17.60 26.58 8.44
N GLY A 79 16.35 26.44 8.90
CA GLY A 79 16.01 26.10 10.28
C GLY A 79 15.99 24.58 10.54
N LYS A 80 15.29 24.15 11.59
CA LYS A 80 15.12 22.71 11.84
C LYS A 80 14.04 22.15 10.91
N PRO A 81 14.19 20.91 10.38
CA PRO A 81 13.24 20.34 9.43
C PRO A 81 11.79 20.18 9.94
N LEU A 82 11.58 20.17 11.26
CA LEU A 82 10.25 20.04 11.88
C LEU A 82 9.83 21.31 12.63
N ASP A 83 10.38 22.46 12.26
CA ASP A 83 9.95 23.74 12.85
C ASP A 83 8.47 23.99 12.57
N ARG A 84 7.74 24.46 13.59
CA ARG A 84 6.29 24.72 13.49
C ARG A 84 5.91 25.67 12.35
N ALA A 85 6.80 26.60 12.00
CA ALA A 85 6.63 27.54 10.89
C ALA A 85 6.47 26.85 9.52
N LEU A 86 6.94 25.62 9.37
CA LEU A 86 6.82 24.85 8.12
C LEU A 86 5.44 24.21 7.93
N PHE A 87 4.68 23.98 9.00
CA PHE A 87 3.44 23.21 8.93
C PHE A 87 2.31 23.95 8.23
N GLN A 88 2.17 25.26 8.44
CA GLN A 88 1.19 26.07 7.74
C GLN A 88 1.41 26.05 6.21
N PRO A 89 2.58 26.47 5.68
CA PRO A 89 2.81 26.42 4.24
C PRO A 89 2.79 24.99 3.69
N TYR A 90 3.15 23.99 4.49
CA TYR A 90 3.04 22.57 4.10
C TYR A 90 1.59 22.18 3.81
N PHE A 91 0.67 22.41 4.75
CA PHE A 91 -0.74 22.05 4.55
C PHE A 91 -1.41 22.90 3.48
N GLU A 92 -1.07 24.19 3.37
CA GLU A 92 -1.53 25.04 2.27
C GLU A 92 -1.11 24.46 0.91
N ARG A 93 0.12 23.96 0.79
CA ARG A 93 0.65 23.37 -0.45
C ARG A 93 0.06 21.99 -0.73
N LEU A 94 -0.14 21.17 0.30
CA LEU A 94 -0.77 19.85 0.21
C LEU A 94 -2.22 19.96 -0.28
N TYR A 95 -3.01 20.87 0.29
CA TYR A 95 -4.44 20.96 0.01
C TYR A 95 -4.81 21.91 -1.14
N ARG A 96 -3.88 22.73 -1.66
CA ARG A 96 -4.15 23.68 -2.76
C ARG A 96 -4.77 23.03 -4.00
N SER A 97 -4.34 21.82 -4.33
CA SER A 97 -4.77 21.10 -5.54
C SER A 97 -5.44 19.77 -5.21
N ALA A 98 -5.68 19.50 -3.92
CA ALA A 98 -6.36 18.28 -3.49
C ALA A 98 -7.86 18.46 -3.70
N ASP A 99 -8.43 17.65 -4.59
CA ASP A 99 -9.88 17.50 -4.63
C ASP A 99 -10.31 16.57 -3.49
N LEU A 100 -10.64 17.18 -2.35
CA LEU A 100 -11.05 16.46 -1.14
C LEU A 100 -12.47 15.90 -1.23
N ASP A 101 -13.24 16.30 -2.25
CA ASP A 101 -14.61 15.85 -2.46
C ASP A 101 -14.91 15.60 -3.94
N ALA A 102 -14.03 14.86 -4.61
CA ALA A 102 -14.17 14.54 -6.04
C ALA A 102 -15.51 13.84 -6.38
N LYS A 103 -16.12 13.19 -5.39
CA LYS A 103 -17.42 12.50 -5.51
C LYS A 103 -18.61 13.39 -5.12
N GLY A 104 -18.39 14.64 -4.70
CA GLY A 104 -19.43 15.58 -4.31
C GLY A 104 -20.27 15.13 -3.10
N ILE A 105 -19.70 14.30 -2.23
CA ILE A 105 -20.37 13.67 -1.08
C ILE A 105 -20.72 14.72 -0.03
N THR A 106 -19.97 15.81 0.09
CA THR A 106 -20.25 16.86 1.09
C THR A 106 -21.64 17.48 0.91
N ARG A 107 -22.14 17.54 -0.33
CA ARG A 107 -23.49 18.04 -0.66
C ARG A 107 -24.61 17.20 -0.03
N GLU A 108 -24.35 15.93 0.28
CA GLU A 108 -25.32 15.06 0.94
C GLU A 108 -25.55 15.43 2.41
N PHE A 109 -24.66 16.23 3.00
CA PHE A 109 -24.76 16.74 4.36
C PHE A 109 -25.24 18.19 4.44
N GLU A 110 -25.47 18.85 3.30
CA GLU A 110 -26.04 20.19 3.27
C GLU A 110 -27.52 20.13 3.67
N VAL A 111 -27.93 21.03 4.57
CA VAL A 111 -29.33 21.17 4.99
C VAL A 111 -29.86 22.45 4.36
N ASP A 112 -30.74 22.32 3.37
CA ASP A 112 -31.48 23.44 2.81
C ASP A 112 -32.87 23.59 3.46
N ARG A 113 -33.60 24.65 3.09
CA ARG A 113 -34.94 24.95 3.64
C ARG A 113 -35.98 23.89 3.26
N ASP A 114 -35.78 23.19 2.14
CA ASP A 114 -36.71 22.22 1.59
C ASP A 114 -36.43 20.80 2.11
N SER A 115 -35.25 20.60 2.70
CA SER A 115 -34.79 19.33 3.26
C SER A 115 -35.42 18.98 4.61
N PHE A 116 -36.19 19.89 5.23
CA PHE A 116 -36.79 19.70 6.57
C PHE A 116 -35.79 19.21 7.64
N GLY A 117 -34.51 19.59 7.54
CA GLY A 117 -33.47 19.11 8.45
C GLY A 117 -32.98 17.68 8.18
N CYS A 118 -33.42 17.04 7.10
CA CYS A 118 -32.95 15.72 6.68
C CYS A 118 -31.64 15.84 5.88
N VAL A 119 -30.72 14.90 6.13
CA VAL A 119 -29.47 14.73 5.38
C VAL A 119 -29.45 13.39 4.65
N GLY A 120 -28.74 13.34 3.52
CA GLY A 120 -28.65 12.19 2.64
C GLY A 120 -27.71 11.08 3.13
N LEU A 121 -27.80 10.65 4.39
CA LEU A 121 -26.86 9.67 4.97
C LEU A 121 -26.70 8.39 4.16
N ARG A 122 -27.80 7.86 3.60
CA ARG A 122 -27.75 6.67 2.75
C ARG A 122 -26.98 6.93 1.45
N ARG A 123 -27.28 8.04 0.77
CA ARG A 123 -26.61 8.43 -0.48
C ARG A 123 -25.12 8.69 -0.23
N ALA A 124 -24.78 9.37 0.86
CA ALA A 124 -23.41 9.57 1.30
C ALA A 124 -22.70 8.23 1.57
N ALA A 125 -23.34 7.28 2.25
CA ALA A 125 -22.78 5.96 2.52
C ALA A 125 -22.58 5.13 1.24
N ASP A 126 -23.51 5.21 0.29
CA ASP A 126 -23.41 4.49 -1.00
C ASP A 126 -22.31 5.09 -1.90
N ALA A 127 -22.13 6.41 -1.86
CA ALA A 127 -21.12 7.13 -2.63
C ALA A 127 -19.71 7.06 -1.99
N PHE A 128 -19.64 7.02 -0.65
CA PHE A 128 -18.37 6.95 0.09
C PHE A 128 -17.77 5.55 0.04
N LYS A 129 -16.90 5.33 -0.94
CA LYS A 129 -16.04 4.14 -1.03
C LYS A 129 -14.62 4.53 -0.67
N LEU A 130 -14.14 4.08 0.50
CA LEU A 130 -12.75 4.29 0.94
C LEU A 130 -11.74 3.60 0.01
N ILE A 131 -12.14 2.48 -0.57
CA ILE A 131 -11.40 1.75 -1.60
C ILE A 131 -12.35 1.61 -2.80
N ASP A 132 -11.97 2.21 -3.92
CA ASP A 132 -12.74 2.10 -5.16
C ASP A 132 -12.53 0.73 -5.80
N ASN A 133 -13.40 -0.21 -5.42
CA ASN A 133 -13.37 -1.59 -5.91
C ASN A 133 -13.71 -1.72 -7.42
N GLU A 134 -14.27 -0.68 -8.05
CA GLU A 134 -14.75 -0.75 -9.44
C GLU A 134 -13.63 -0.53 -10.48
N GLU A 135 -12.63 0.32 -10.19
CA GLU A 135 -11.42 0.46 -11.02
C GLU A 135 -10.24 -0.39 -10.54
N SER A 136 -10.25 -0.78 -9.25
CA SER A 136 -9.21 -1.60 -8.62
C SER A 136 -9.78 -2.93 -8.13
N GLY A 137 -10.49 -3.65 -9.00
CA GLY A 137 -10.87 -5.03 -8.71
C GLY A 137 -9.60 -5.84 -8.40
N TYR A 138 -9.55 -6.51 -7.24
CA TYR A 138 -8.46 -7.43 -6.95
C TYR A 138 -8.87 -8.83 -7.42
N ARG A 139 -7.98 -9.48 -8.17
CA ARG A 139 -8.16 -10.86 -8.64
C ARG A 139 -7.07 -11.74 -8.05
N SER A 140 -7.47 -12.93 -7.60
CA SER A 140 -6.54 -13.91 -7.03
C SER A 140 -5.86 -14.73 -8.13
N VAL A 141 -4.55 -14.87 -8.01
CA VAL A 141 -3.73 -15.80 -8.80
C VAL A 141 -3.02 -16.75 -7.85
N TYR A 142 -3.07 -18.05 -8.12
CA TYR A 142 -2.29 -19.03 -7.38
C TYR A 142 -0.87 -19.10 -7.90
N VAL A 143 0.10 -19.03 -6.99
CA VAL A 143 1.54 -18.97 -7.31
C VAL A 143 2.27 -20.22 -6.79
N PRO A 144 3.32 -20.68 -7.47
CA PRO A 144 4.09 -21.86 -7.11
C PRO A 144 5.05 -21.59 -5.93
N TYR A 145 4.49 -21.15 -4.80
CA TYR A 145 5.28 -20.92 -3.59
C TYR A 145 5.67 -22.26 -2.95
N ARG A 146 6.97 -22.55 -2.92
CA ARG A 146 7.51 -23.78 -2.32
C ARG A 146 7.79 -23.57 -0.84
N ARG A 147 6.96 -24.17 0.01
CA ARG A 147 7.15 -24.12 1.46
C ARG A 147 8.33 -25.00 1.89
N PRO A 148 9.21 -24.53 2.80
CA PRO A 148 10.36 -25.32 3.26
C PRO A 148 9.97 -26.66 3.89
N ASP A 149 8.83 -26.72 4.59
CA ASP A 149 8.36 -27.93 5.25
C ASP A 149 7.70 -28.94 4.30
N LYS A 150 7.14 -28.47 3.18
CA LYS A 150 6.42 -29.28 2.19
C LYS A 150 6.55 -28.67 0.79
N PRO A 151 7.68 -28.85 0.09
CA PRO A 151 7.93 -28.17 -1.19
C PRO A 151 6.96 -28.58 -2.30
N GLU A 152 6.51 -29.84 -2.32
CA GLU A 152 5.61 -30.38 -3.36
C GLU A 152 4.11 -30.20 -3.06
N ALA A 153 3.77 -29.56 -1.94
CA ALA A 153 2.38 -29.42 -1.52
C ALA A 153 1.55 -28.62 -2.54
N PHE A 154 2.13 -27.58 -3.14
CA PHE A 154 1.45 -26.79 -4.16
C PHE A 154 1.10 -27.65 -5.38
N ASP A 155 2.07 -28.36 -5.94
CA ASP A 155 1.88 -29.20 -7.13
C ASP A 155 0.88 -30.33 -6.89
N THR A 156 0.91 -30.92 -5.68
CA THR A 156 -0.06 -31.96 -5.28
C THR A 156 -1.49 -31.41 -5.25
N LEU A 157 -1.70 -30.24 -4.61
CA LEU A 157 -3.01 -29.60 -4.53
C LEU A 157 -3.49 -29.15 -5.93
N LEU A 158 -2.58 -28.62 -6.75
CA LEU A 158 -2.89 -28.22 -8.12
C LEU A 158 -3.27 -29.42 -8.99
N GLY A 159 -2.57 -30.55 -8.84
CA GLY A 159 -2.89 -31.81 -9.50
C GLY A 159 -4.28 -32.33 -9.12
N SER A 160 -4.62 -32.33 -7.82
CA SER A 160 -5.96 -32.64 -7.35
C SER A 160 -7.02 -31.69 -7.92
N LEU A 161 -6.71 -30.39 -8.03
CA LEU A 161 -7.64 -29.40 -8.59
C LEU A 161 -7.93 -29.68 -10.06
N ARG A 162 -6.88 -30.01 -10.84
CA ARG A 162 -6.99 -30.35 -12.26
C ARG A 162 -7.77 -31.66 -12.48
N LYS A 163 -7.59 -32.65 -11.61
CA LYS A 163 -8.20 -33.98 -11.74
C LYS A 163 -9.64 -34.04 -11.22
N ASP A 164 -9.84 -33.56 -9.99
CA ASP A 164 -11.08 -33.76 -9.23
C ASP A 164 -11.95 -32.50 -9.16
N GLY A 165 -11.47 -31.38 -9.70
CA GLY A 165 -12.16 -30.09 -9.70
C GLY A 165 -12.14 -29.35 -8.35
N PRO A 166 -12.84 -28.19 -8.26
CA PRO A 166 -12.82 -27.34 -7.07
C PRO A 166 -13.60 -27.96 -5.92
N GLN A 167 -12.89 -28.42 -4.88
CA GLN A 167 -13.48 -28.89 -3.63
C GLN A 167 -13.24 -27.87 -2.50
N ARG A 168 -14.18 -27.73 -1.55
CA ARG A 168 -14.08 -26.72 -0.48
C ARG A 168 -12.80 -26.84 0.35
N TRP A 169 -12.39 -28.05 0.71
CA TRP A 169 -11.17 -28.27 1.49
C TRP A 169 -9.92 -27.96 0.66
N LEU A 170 -9.95 -28.25 -0.64
CA LEU A 170 -8.85 -28.01 -1.58
C LEU A 170 -8.64 -26.51 -1.82
N LEU A 171 -9.73 -25.76 -2.05
CA LEU A 171 -9.68 -24.30 -2.19
C LEU A 171 -9.17 -23.63 -0.91
N ARG A 172 -9.59 -24.11 0.27
CA ARG A 172 -9.07 -23.65 1.58
C ARG A 172 -7.57 -23.91 1.72
N ALA A 173 -7.08 -25.07 1.28
CA ALA A 173 -5.65 -25.38 1.30
C ALA A 173 -4.87 -24.48 0.31
N LEU A 174 -5.44 -24.24 -0.87
CA LEU A 174 -4.85 -23.40 -1.92
C LEU A 174 -4.83 -21.89 -1.59
N GLN A 175 -5.71 -21.40 -0.70
CA GLN A 175 -5.74 -19.98 -0.31
C GLN A 175 -4.39 -19.45 0.18
N ARG A 176 -3.55 -20.30 0.78
CA ARG A 176 -2.20 -19.92 1.23
C ARG A 176 -1.21 -19.64 0.10
N TYR A 177 -1.54 -20.08 -1.11
CA TYR A 177 -0.76 -19.87 -2.33
C TYR A 177 -1.43 -18.83 -3.23
N ALA A 178 -2.47 -18.13 -2.77
CA ALA A 178 -3.14 -17.10 -3.54
C ALA A 178 -2.52 -15.72 -3.28
N VAL A 179 -2.20 -15.01 -4.34
CA VAL A 179 -1.80 -13.60 -4.31
C VAL A 179 -2.90 -12.77 -4.94
N SER A 180 -3.30 -11.68 -4.27
CA SER A 180 -4.28 -10.73 -4.80
C SER A 180 -3.57 -9.66 -5.62
N LEU A 181 -3.99 -9.49 -6.87
CA LEU A 181 -3.43 -8.51 -7.80
C LEU A 181 -4.50 -7.50 -8.22
N PRO A 182 -4.17 -6.21 -8.32
CA PRO A 182 -4.98 -5.24 -9.04
C PRO A 182 -5.31 -5.72 -10.46
N ASP A 183 -6.51 -5.42 -10.94
CA ASP A 183 -7.03 -5.93 -12.22
C ASP A 183 -6.12 -5.59 -13.41
N HIS A 184 -5.49 -4.41 -13.43
CA HIS A 184 -4.55 -4.03 -14.49
C HIS A 184 -3.31 -4.95 -14.53
N GLN A 185 -2.79 -5.38 -13.37
CA GLN A 185 -1.66 -6.31 -13.29
C GLN A 185 -2.08 -7.72 -13.68
N PHE A 186 -3.27 -8.12 -13.23
CA PHE A 186 -3.87 -9.40 -13.61
C PHE A 186 -4.05 -9.49 -15.14
N ARG A 187 -4.63 -8.46 -15.77
CA ARG A 187 -4.80 -8.38 -17.23
C ARG A 187 -3.46 -8.41 -17.95
N ALA A 188 -2.45 -7.68 -17.45
CA ALA A 188 -1.11 -7.72 -18.04
C ALA A 188 -0.49 -9.13 -18.04
N LEU A 189 -0.65 -9.89 -16.96
CA LEU A 189 -0.23 -11.30 -16.91
C LEU A 189 -1.06 -12.19 -17.87
N GLN A 190 -2.36 -11.93 -17.97
CA GLN A 190 -3.25 -12.66 -18.88
C GLN A 190 -2.86 -12.42 -20.35
N ASP A 191 -2.58 -11.17 -20.72
CA ASP A 191 -2.20 -10.76 -22.08
C ASP A 191 -0.84 -11.37 -22.48
N ARG A 192 0.11 -11.45 -21.53
CA ARG A 192 1.41 -12.13 -21.72
C ARG A 192 1.30 -13.66 -21.69
N ARG A 193 0.13 -14.22 -21.34
CA ARG A 193 -0.14 -15.65 -21.11
C ARG A 193 0.70 -16.25 -19.97
N ASP A 194 1.07 -15.43 -19.00
CA ASP A 194 1.83 -15.82 -17.81
C ASP A 194 0.97 -16.57 -16.80
N ILE A 195 -0.35 -16.37 -16.86
CA ILE A 195 -1.34 -17.09 -16.06
C ILE A 195 -2.23 -17.98 -16.93
N GLU A 196 -2.70 -19.08 -16.33
CA GLU A 196 -3.61 -20.04 -16.92
C GLU A 196 -4.88 -20.15 -16.08
N GLU A 197 -6.05 -20.12 -16.73
CA GLU A 197 -7.31 -20.48 -16.10
C GLU A 197 -7.47 -22.00 -16.08
N ILE A 198 -7.48 -22.60 -14.89
CA ILE A 198 -7.64 -24.06 -14.74
C ILE A 198 -9.12 -24.45 -14.63
N THR A 199 -9.92 -23.59 -14.03
CA THR A 199 -11.35 -23.75 -13.77
C THR A 199 -11.96 -22.36 -13.79
N PRO A 200 -13.23 -22.18 -14.18
CA PRO A 200 -13.85 -20.87 -14.26
C PRO A 200 -13.61 -20.01 -12.99
N GLY A 201 -12.86 -18.92 -13.15
CA GLY A 201 -12.51 -18.00 -12.07
C GLY A 201 -11.25 -18.33 -11.25
N LEU A 202 -10.53 -19.43 -11.54
CA LEU A 202 -9.30 -19.83 -10.84
C LEU A 202 -8.10 -19.78 -11.78
N PHE A 203 -7.18 -18.87 -11.49
CA PHE A 203 -6.00 -18.59 -12.30
C PHE A 203 -4.73 -19.00 -11.58
N VAL A 204 -3.80 -19.62 -12.31
CA VAL A 204 -2.52 -20.10 -11.78
C VAL A 204 -1.39 -19.59 -12.63
N LEU A 205 -0.28 -19.19 -11.99
CA LEU A 205 0.93 -18.79 -12.68
C LEU A 205 1.56 -19.99 -13.41
N ARG A 206 1.85 -19.83 -14.70
CA ARG A 206 2.40 -20.91 -15.54
C ARG A 206 3.87 -21.18 -15.25
N SER A 207 4.65 -20.13 -15.01
CA SER A 207 6.10 -20.20 -14.97
C SER A 207 6.64 -19.85 -13.59
N GLU A 208 7.48 -20.72 -13.03
CA GLU A 208 8.25 -20.41 -11.83
C GLU A 208 9.23 -19.24 -12.07
N ALA A 209 9.60 -18.91 -13.31
CA ALA A 209 10.48 -17.78 -13.60
C ALA A 209 9.89 -16.42 -13.18
N GLN A 210 8.56 -16.34 -13.08
CA GLN A 210 7.82 -15.17 -12.63
C GLN A 210 7.60 -15.16 -11.12
N TYR A 211 8.15 -16.13 -10.39
CA TYR A 211 8.04 -16.20 -8.95
C TYR A 211 9.42 -16.35 -8.31
N ASP A 212 9.74 -15.44 -7.42
CA ASP A 212 10.97 -15.46 -6.63
C ASP A 212 10.68 -15.98 -5.22
N GLY A 213 11.54 -16.86 -4.72
CA GLY A 213 11.37 -17.41 -3.37
C GLY A 213 11.46 -16.35 -2.26
N ASP A 214 12.23 -15.29 -2.50
CA ASP A 214 12.46 -14.22 -1.53
C ASP A 214 11.61 -12.97 -1.85
N LEU A 215 11.43 -12.65 -3.13
CA LEU A 215 10.73 -11.43 -3.58
C LEU A 215 9.25 -11.64 -3.96
N GLY A 216 8.81 -12.89 -4.16
CA GLY A 216 7.46 -13.22 -4.58
C GLY A 216 7.21 -13.01 -6.08
N LEU A 217 5.98 -12.64 -6.44
CA LEU A 217 5.56 -12.53 -7.84
C LEU A 217 6.24 -11.35 -8.57
N LYS A 218 6.89 -11.65 -9.70
CA LYS A 218 7.54 -10.71 -10.61
C LYS A 218 6.55 -10.30 -11.72
N LEU A 219 6.03 -9.08 -11.63
CA LEU A 219 5.03 -8.55 -12.56
C LEU A 219 5.63 -7.89 -13.81
N ASP A 220 6.86 -7.42 -13.70
CA ASP A 220 7.66 -6.92 -14.82
C ASP A 220 8.99 -7.66 -14.81
N GLY A 221 9.48 -8.01 -16.00
CA GLY A 221 10.85 -8.48 -16.13
C GLY A 221 11.77 -7.45 -15.47
N VAL A 222 12.53 -7.89 -14.47
CA VAL A 222 13.42 -7.10 -13.59
C VAL A 222 12.74 -6.57 -12.31
N LEU A 223 12.64 -7.44 -11.31
CA LEU A 223 12.99 -7.03 -9.95
C LEU A 223 14.51 -7.15 -9.81
N SER A 224 15.25 -6.10 -10.15
CA SER A 224 16.64 -5.96 -9.71
C SER A 224 16.62 -5.39 -8.30
N PRO A 225 17.33 -5.99 -7.32
CA PRO A 225 17.60 -5.37 -6.02
C PRO A 225 18.46 -4.09 -6.13
N SER A 226 18.92 -3.77 -7.33
CA SER A 226 19.73 -2.60 -7.65
C SER A 226 19.07 -1.88 -8.82
N GLY A 227 18.28 -0.85 -8.54
CA GLY A 227 17.60 -0.03 -9.54
C GLY A 227 18.54 0.79 -10.40
N THR A 228 19.33 0.13 -11.25
CA THR A 228 20.05 0.77 -12.35
C THR A 228 19.41 0.28 -13.63
N ALA A 229 18.59 1.14 -14.23
CA ALA A 229 18.18 0.98 -15.61
C ALA A 229 19.39 1.29 -16.51
N ILE A 230 19.64 0.42 -17.49
CA ILE A 230 20.13 0.85 -18.80
C ILE A 230 18.96 0.65 -19.75
#